data_AF-A0A1S1QQC5-F1
#
_entry.id   AF-A0A1S1QQC5-F1
#
_cell.length_a   1.000
_cell.length_b   1.000
_cell.length_c   1.000
_cell.angle_alpha   90.00
_cell.angle_beta   90.00
_cell.angle_gamma   90.00
#
_symmetry.space_group_name_H-M   'P 1'
#
loop_
_entity.id
_entity.type
_entity.pdbx_description
1 polymer ?
#
loop_
_entity_poly.entity_id
_entity_poly.type
_entity_poly.pdbx_seq_one_letter_code
_entity_poly.pdbx_strand_id
1 'polypeptide(L)'
;MPSGSVPAQRGRATPAPLPPSVARVAARTRLSAELLAAILTVDGRTRATLDDMERADALADVMMTRRRERVSRHHPEGPVAAGHDDGALRWSA
;
A
#
# COMPACT_ATOMS: atom_id res chain seq x y z
N MET A 1 29.97 0.29 41.68
CA MET A 1 28.87 -0.28 40.84
C MET A 1 27.54 0.03 41.52
N PRO A 2 26.42 0.27 40.80
CA PRO A 2 26.20 0.16 39.35
C PRO A 2 25.85 1.51 38.66
N SER A 3 26.44 1.72 37.48
CA SER A 3 25.98 2.72 36.52
C SER A 3 24.72 2.19 35.83
N GLY A 4 23.59 2.83 36.06
CA GLY A 4 22.35 2.55 35.33
C GLY A 4 22.49 2.97 33.87
N SER A 5 22.66 1.99 32.98
CA SER A 5 22.50 2.22 31.54
C SER A 5 21.00 2.33 31.25
N VAL A 6 20.53 3.55 31.01
CA VAL A 6 19.18 3.82 30.52
C VAL A 6 19.07 3.18 29.13
N PRO A 7 18.13 2.25 28.87
CA PRO A 7 17.91 1.78 27.52
C PRO A 7 17.48 2.97 26.68
N ALA A 8 18.29 3.33 25.69
CA ALA A 8 17.97 4.31 24.68
C ALA A 8 16.61 3.93 24.08
N GLN A 9 15.59 4.69 24.47
CA GLN A 9 14.28 4.66 23.88
C GLN A 9 14.51 4.99 22.41
N ARG A 10 14.56 3.97 21.54
CA ARG A 10 14.58 4.17 20.10
C ARG A 10 13.33 4.97 19.80
N GLY A 11 13.53 6.28 19.65
CA GLY A 11 12.49 7.20 19.26
C GLY A 11 11.74 6.53 18.12
N ARG A 12 10.43 6.42 18.27
CA ARG A 12 9.53 5.99 17.21
C ARG A 12 9.65 7.09 16.16
N ALA A 13 10.69 7.02 15.33
CA ALA A 13 10.87 7.92 14.21
C ALA A 13 9.61 7.74 13.39
N THR A 14 8.78 8.78 13.35
CA THR A 14 7.66 8.84 12.44
C THR A 14 8.28 8.64 11.06
N PRO A 15 8.00 7.52 10.39
CA PRO A 15 8.63 7.26 9.10
C PRO A 15 8.25 8.44 8.21
N ALA A 16 9.26 9.09 7.64
CA ALA A 16 9.05 10.12 6.65
C ALA A 16 8.10 9.55 5.57
N PRO A 17 7.14 10.36 5.05
CA PRO A 17 6.18 9.86 4.08
C PRO A 17 6.95 9.25 2.90
N LEU A 18 6.81 7.94 2.75
CA LEU A 18 7.47 7.18 1.70
C LEU A 18 6.95 7.64 0.34
N PRO A 19 7.79 7.64 -0.71
CA PRO A 19 7.31 7.82 -2.08
C PRO A 19 6.15 6.85 -2.38
N PRO A 20 5.18 7.23 -3.22
CA PRO A 20 3.97 6.44 -3.42
C PRO A 20 4.26 5.03 -3.97
N SER A 21 5.28 4.88 -4.80
CA SER A 21 5.76 3.56 -5.26
C SER A 21 6.24 2.69 -4.09
N VAL A 22 7.07 3.24 -3.22
CA VAL A 22 7.62 2.56 -2.05
C VAL A 22 6.52 2.24 -1.02
N ALA A 23 5.57 3.15 -0.81
CA ALA A 23 4.42 2.91 0.07
C ALA A 23 3.57 1.73 -0.43
N ARG A 24 3.37 1.60 -1.75
CA ARG A 24 2.66 0.45 -2.34
C ARG A 24 3.41 -0.85 -2.12
N VAL A 25 4.73 -0.86 -2.34
CA VAL A 25 5.58 -2.04 -2.11
C VAL A 25 5.53 -2.44 -0.62
N ALA A 26 5.72 -1.49 0.30
CA ALA A 26 5.65 -1.75 1.73
C ALA A 26 4.29 -2.33 2.16
N ALA A 27 3.19 -1.79 1.62
CA ALA A 27 1.86 -2.31 1.87
C ALA A 27 1.67 -3.73 1.30
N ARG A 28 2.18 -4.02 0.10
CA ARG A 28 2.15 -5.36 -0.51
C ARG A 28 2.93 -6.36 0.33
N THR A 29 4.15 -6.00 0.75
CA THR A 29 5.01 -6.85 1.59
C THR A 29 4.34 -7.17 2.93
N ARG A 30 3.73 -6.18 3.58
CA ARG A 30 3.01 -6.40 4.83
C ARG A 30 1.84 -7.36 4.64
N LEU A 31 1.03 -7.15 3.60
CA LEU A 31 -0.10 -8.02 3.31
C LEU A 31 0.36 -9.46 2.99
N SER A 32 1.43 -9.61 2.20
CA SER A 32 2.01 -10.92 1.90
C SER A 32 2.45 -11.66 3.17
N ALA A 33 3.11 -10.96 4.11
CA ALA A 33 3.50 -11.56 5.38
C ALA A 33 2.29 -12.00 6.22
N GLU A 34 1.22 -11.21 6.25
CA GLU A 34 -0.03 -11.55 6.95
C GLU A 34 -0.71 -12.78 6.30
N LEU A 35 -0.73 -12.84 4.96
CA LEU A 35 -1.29 -13.98 4.21
C LEU A 35 -0.46 -15.25 4.37
N LEU A 36 0.87 -15.15 4.33
CA LEU A 36 1.77 -16.27 4.57
C LEU A 36 1.56 -16.84 5.99
N ALA A 37 1.45 -15.98 6.99
CA ALA A 37 1.15 -16.39 8.36
C ALA A 37 -0.21 -17.11 8.44
N ALA A 38 -1.22 -16.62 7.72
CA ALA A 38 -2.53 -17.26 7.67
C ALA A 38 -2.47 -18.64 6.99
N ILE A 39 -1.77 -18.78 5.86
CA ILE A 39 -1.58 -20.06 5.17
C ILE A 39 -0.95 -21.08 6.12
N LEU A 40 0.16 -20.70 6.76
CA LEU A 40 0.88 -21.56 7.69
C LEU A 40 0.01 -21.95 8.91
N THR A 41 -0.78 -21.01 9.42
CA THR A 41 -1.70 -21.25 10.54
C THR A 41 -2.77 -22.28 10.16
N VAL A 42 -3.37 -22.14 8.98
CA VAL A 42 -4.41 -23.07 8.48
C VAL A 42 -3.83 -24.47 8.29
N ASP A 43 -2.61 -24.57 7.78
CA ASP A 43 -1.95 -25.85 7.55
C ASP A 43 -1.31 -26.45 8.81
N GLY A 44 -1.35 -25.76 9.95
CA GLY A 44 -0.69 -26.18 11.19
C GLY A 44 0.84 -26.23 11.10
N ARG A 45 1.43 -25.49 10.15
CA ARG A 45 2.87 -25.45 9.89
C ARG A 45 3.49 -24.19 10.49
N THR A 46 4.74 -24.27 10.92
CA THR A 46 5.51 -23.11 11.42
C THR A 46 6.61 -22.64 10.45
N ARG A 47 6.90 -23.43 9.42
CA ARG A 47 7.95 -23.15 8.44
C ARG A 47 7.36 -22.94 7.05
N ALA A 48 7.66 -21.79 6.45
CA ALA A 48 7.32 -21.48 5.07
C ALA A 48 8.17 -22.26 4.08
N THR A 49 7.53 -22.73 3.01
CA THR A 49 8.22 -23.15 1.78
C THR A 49 8.26 -21.98 0.78
N LEU A 50 9.04 -22.13 -0.28
CA LEU A 50 9.09 -21.14 -1.36
C LEU A 50 7.72 -21.00 -2.06
N ASP A 51 7.02 -22.10 -2.32
CA ASP A 51 5.67 -22.08 -2.92
C ASP A 51 4.69 -21.29 -2.04
N ASP A 52 4.75 -21.45 -0.72
CA ASP A 52 3.89 -20.71 0.20
C ASP A 52 4.14 -19.20 0.11
N MET A 53 5.41 -18.79 0.03
CA MET A 53 5.80 -17.38 -0.12
C MET A 53 5.35 -16.81 -1.46
N GLU A 54 5.59 -17.54 -2.56
CA GLU A 54 5.17 -17.14 -3.91
C GLU A 54 3.64 -17.02 -4.01
N ARG A 55 2.92 -17.98 -3.42
CA ARG A 55 1.46 -17.97 -3.36
C ARG A 55 0.93 -16.76 -2.57
N ALA A 56 1.50 -16.48 -1.39
CA ALA A 56 1.10 -15.33 -0.60
C ALA A 56 1.33 -14.00 -1.34
N ASP A 57 2.47 -13.89 -2.04
CA ASP A 57 2.82 -12.72 -2.85
C ASP A 57 1.88 -12.50 -4.04
N ALA A 58 1.49 -13.59 -4.72
CA ALA A 58 0.52 -13.55 -5.81
C ALA A 58 -0.87 -13.15 -5.31
N LEU A 59 -1.31 -13.70 -4.17
CA LEU A 59 -2.59 -13.34 -3.55
C LEU A 59 -2.62 -11.86 -3.13
N ALA A 60 -1.55 -11.36 -2.52
CA ALA A 60 -1.45 -9.96 -2.14
C ALA A 60 -1.59 -9.03 -3.35
N ASP A 61 -0.95 -9.37 -4.47
CA ASP A 61 -1.03 -8.58 -5.70
C ASP A 61 -2.43 -8.57 -6.32
N VAL A 62 -3.10 -9.73 -6.37
CA VAL A 62 -4.50 -9.84 -6.82
C VAL A 62 -5.44 -9.02 -5.95
N MET A 63 -5.31 -9.09 -4.62
CA MET A 63 -6.14 -8.33 -3.68
C MET A 63 -5.92 -6.82 -3.83
N MET A 64 -4.68 -6.38 -4.03
CA MET A 64 -4.35 -4.97 -4.24
C MET A 64 -4.88 -4.45 -5.58
N THR A 65 -4.77 -5.24 -6.64
CA THR A 65 -5.31 -4.91 -7.97
C THR A 65 -6.83 -4.76 -7.91
N ARG A 66 -7.53 -5.73 -7.30
CA ARG A 66 -8.98 -5.65 -7.08
C ARG A 66 -9.38 -4.45 -6.21
N ARG A 67 -8.58 -4.10 -5.19
CA ARG A 67 -8.82 -2.90 -4.38
C ARG A 67 -8.74 -1.64 -5.24
N ARG A 68 -7.77 -1.54 -6.16
CA ARG A 68 -7.65 -0.39 -7.08
C ARG A 68 -8.84 -0.33 -8.03
N GLU A 69 -9.21 -1.44 -8.65
CA GLU A 69 -10.39 -1.50 -9.53
C GLU A 69 -11.66 -1.02 -8.82
N ARG A 70 -11.88 -1.44 -7.57
CA ARG A 70 -13.01 -0.95 -6.78
C ARG A 70 -12.93 0.55 -6.50
N VAL A 71 -11.76 1.08 -6.15
CA VAL A 71 -11.57 2.52 -5.91
C VAL A 71 -11.82 3.31 -7.21
N SER A 72 -11.31 2.83 -8.35
CA SER A 72 -11.56 3.44 -9.66
C SER A 72 -13.05 3.41 -10.04
N ARG A 73 -13.77 2.31 -9.76
CA ARG A 73 -15.22 2.22 -10.01
C ARG A 73 -16.06 3.09 -9.08
N HIS A 74 -15.58 3.34 -7.85
CA HIS A 74 -16.21 4.26 -6.89
C HIS A 74 -15.75 5.71 -7.03
N HIS A 75 -14.91 6.02 -8.02
CA HIS A 75 -14.75 7.37 -8.55
C HIS A 75 -15.68 7.49 -9.75
N PRO A 76 -17.01 7.68 -9.56
CA PRO A 76 -17.81 8.16 -10.66
C PRO A 76 -17.23 9.51 -11.04
N GLU A 77 -16.89 9.66 -12.32
CA GLU A 77 -16.90 10.92 -13.05
C GLU A 77 -17.67 11.99 -12.24
N GLY A 78 -16.94 12.93 -11.64
CA GLY A 78 -17.56 14.19 -11.23
C GLY A 78 -18.25 14.75 -12.46
N PRO A 79 -19.49 15.26 -12.35
CA PRO A 79 -20.24 15.69 -13.51
C PRO A 79 -19.40 16.68 -14.30
N VAL A 80 -19.19 16.34 -15.56
CA VAL A 80 -18.63 17.23 -16.58
C VAL A 80 -19.30 18.57 -16.38
N ALA A 81 -18.51 19.61 -16.05
CA ALA A 81 -18.97 20.98 -16.03
C ALA A 81 -19.30 21.36 -17.48
N ALA A 82 -20.49 20.96 -17.91
CA ALA A 82 -21.14 21.51 -19.07
C ALA A 82 -21.60 22.91 -18.69
N GLY A 83 -20.87 23.91 -19.18
CA GLY A 83 -21.42 25.21 -19.52
C GLY A 83 -20.84 26.40 -18.78
N HIS A 84 -20.68 27.48 -19.58
CA HIS A 84 -20.48 28.89 -19.20
C HIS A 84 -19.01 29.28 -19.00
N ASP A 85 -18.36 30.15 -19.77
CA ASP A 85 -18.72 31.08 -20.85
C ASP A 85 -17.36 31.42 -21.53
N ASP A 86 -17.26 31.44 -22.86
CA ASP A 86 -17.46 32.63 -23.70
C ASP A 86 -16.23 33.57 -23.77
N GLY A 87 -15.87 33.92 -25.01
CA GLY A 87 -15.11 35.12 -25.39
C GLY A 87 -13.71 35.40 -24.82
N ALA A 88 -12.76 35.57 -25.75
CA ALA A 88 -11.49 36.31 -25.59
C ALA A 88 -10.42 35.63 -24.73
N LEU A 89 -9.25 35.28 -25.25
CA LEU A 89 -8.24 36.19 -25.77
C LEU A 89 -7.41 35.43 -26.84
N ARG A 90 -7.47 35.84 -28.11
CA ARG A 90 -6.48 36.75 -28.71
C ARG A 90 -5.03 36.30 -28.43
N TRP A 91 -4.55 35.34 -29.21
CA TRP A 91 -3.16 35.33 -29.63
C TRP A 91 -3.14 35.62 -31.13
N SER A 92 -2.81 36.86 -31.46
CA SER A 92 -2.48 37.27 -32.83
C SER A 92 -0.97 37.22 -32.99
N ALA A 93 -0.60 36.82 -34.20
CA ALA A 93 0.72 36.81 -34.81
C ALA A 93 1.51 38.13 -34.67
#